data_AF-A0A6N8NRD5-F1
#
_entry.id   AF-A0A6N8NRD5-F1
#
_cell.length_a   1.000
_cell.length_b   1.000
_cell.length_c   1.000
_cell.angle_alpha   90.00
_cell.angle_beta   90.00
_cell.angle_gamma   90.00
#
_symmetry.space_group_name_H-M   'P 1'
#
loop_
_entity.id
_entity.type
_entity.pdbx_description
1 polymer ?
#
loop_
_entity_poly.entity_id
_entity_poly.type
_entity_poly.pdbx_seq_one_letter_code
_entity_poly.pdbx_strand_id
1 'polypeptide(L)'
;LDKVRGVLEQAGVNVDSVILPDGEQYKSLAVLDTVFTALLQKPHGRDTTLVALGGGVVGDLTGFAAASYQRGVRFIQVPTTLLSQVDSSVGGKTAVNHPLGKNMIGAFYQPASVVVDLDCLKTLPPRELASGLAEVIKYGIILDGAFFNWLEENLDALLRLDGPAMAYCIRRCCELKAEVVAADERETGL
;
A
#
# COMPACT_ATOMS: atom_id res chain seq x y z
N LEU A 1 -11.58 -9.76 2.43
CA LEU A 1 -10.85 -10.98 2.85
C LEU A 1 -11.31 -12.20 2.05
N ASP A 2 -12.58 -12.60 2.14
CA ASP A 2 -13.07 -13.86 1.57
C ASP A 2 -12.87 -13.99 0.05
N LYS A 3 -13.11 -12.91 -0.72
CA LYS A 3 -12.84 -12.90 -2.17
C LYS A 3 -11.37 -13.22 -2.49
N VAL A 4 -10.44 -12.56 -1.80
CA VAL A 4 -8.99 -12.74 -2.01
C VAL A 4 -8.56 -14.15 -1.59
N ARG A 5 -9.03 -14.62 -0.43
CA ARG A 5 -8.77 -15.98 0.05
C ARG A 5 -9.27 -17.02 -0.96
N GLY A 6 -10.51 -16.90 -1.43
CA GLY A 6 -11.09 -17.85 -2.37
C GLY A 6 -10.33 -17.93 -3.69
N VAL A 7 -9.88 -16.81 -4.24
CA VAL A 7 -9.06 -16.80 -5.47
C VAL A 7 -7.71 -17.49 -5.26
N LEU A 8 -7.06 -17.26 -4.11
CA LEU A 8 -5.78 -17.90 -3.78
C LEU A 8 -5.93 -19.41 -3.55
N GLU A 9 -6.96 -19.83 -2.82
CA GLU A 9 -7.24 -21.26 -2.57
C GLU A 9 -7.60 -22.00 -3.86
N GLN A 10 -8.36 -21.38 -4.77
CA GLN A 10 -8.64 -21.93 -6.11
C GLN A 10 -7.37 -22.11 -6.94
N ALA A 11 -6.36 -21.27 -6.71
CA ALA A 11 -5.04 -21.41 -7.32
C ALA A 11 -4.12 -22.42 -6.60
N GLY A 12 -4.63 -23.13 -5.58
CA GLY A 12 -3.89 -24.13 -4.82
C GLY A 12 -2.96 -23.55 -3.74
N VAL A 13 -3.17 -22.30 -3.33
CA VAL A 13 -2.39 -21.66 -2.27
C VAL A 13 -3.04 -21.93 -0.91
N ASN A 14 -2.24 -22.37 0.07
CA ASN A 14 -2.68 -22.46 1.46
C ASN A 14 -2.70 -21.06 2.09
N VAL A 15 -3.85 -20.63 2.62
CA VAL A 15 -4.05 -19.26 3.09
C VAL A 15 -4.36 -19.22 4.57
N ASP A 16 -3.58 -18.42 5.30
CA ASP A 16 -3.86 -18.01 6.66
C ASP A 16 -4.08 -16.50 6.74
N SER A 17 -4.81 -16.05 7.76
CA SER A 17 -5.09 -14.62 7.95
C SER A 17 -4.98 -14.19 9.41
N VAL A 18 -4.49 -12.98 9.60
CA VAL A 18 -4.56 -12.21 10.84
C VAL A 18 -5.36 -10.94 10.55
N ILE A 19 -6.36 -10.64 11.39
CA ILE A 19 -7.17 -9.42 11.26
C ILE A 19 -6.70 -8.44 12.33
N LEU A 20 -6.24 -7.27 11.90
CA LEU A 20 -5.76 -6.21 12.78
C LEU A 20 -6.87 -5.19 13.04
N PRO A 21 -6.86 -4.50 14.20
CA PRO A 21 -7.78 -3.41 14.44
C PRO A 21 -7.53 -2.23 13.49
N ASP A 22 -8.59 -1.54 13.10
CA ASP A 22 -8.53 -0.43 12.13
C ASP A 22 -8.14 0.90 12.79
N GLY A 23 -7.19 1.61 12.16
CA GLY A 23 -6.76 2.95 12.56
C GLY A 23 -5.25 3.12 12.73
N GLU A 24 -4.77 4.34 12.47
CA GLU A 24 -3.36 4.73 12.56
C GLU A 24 -2.75 4.50 13.96
N GLN A 25 -3.56 4.60 15.03
CA GLN A 25 -3.11 4.34 16.40
C GLN A 25 -2.64 2.89 16.62
N TYR A 26 -3.09 1.95 15.79
CA TYR A 26 -2.68 0.56 15.85
C TYR A 26 -1.44 0.25 15.03
N LYS A 27 -0.91 1.22 14.27
CA LYS A 27 0.35 1.10 13.54
C LYS A 27 1.55 1.14 14.51
N SER A 28 1.74 0.09 15.30
CA SER A 28 2.68 0.04 16.42
C SER A 28 3.44 -1.29 16.49
N LEU A 29 4.57 -1.31 17.20
CA LEU A 29 5.32 -2.54 17.48
C LEU A 29 4.48 -3.61 18.21
N ALA A 30 3.56 -3.20 19.08
CA ALA A 30 2.70 -4.13 19.80
C ALA A 30 1.75 -4.88 18.86
N VAL A 31 1.17 -4.19 17.89
CA VAL A 31 0.29 -4.82 16.89
C VAL A 31 1.12 -5.60 15.86
N LEU A 32 2.32 -5.15 15.52
CA LEU A 32 3.26 -5.90 14.68
C LEU A 32 3.54 -7.30 15.25
N ASP A 33 3.72 -7.42 16.56
CA ASP A 33 3.97 -8.71 17.24
C ASP A 33 2.82 -9.72 17.09
N THR A 34 1.58 -9.24 16.94
CA THR A 34 0.43 -10.11 16.66
C THR A 34 0.56 -10.84 15.32
N VAL A 35 1.21 -10.20 14.32
CA VAL A 35 1.51 -10.81 13.02
C VAL A 35 2.57 -11.91 13.18
N PHE A 36 3.64 -11.65 13.94
CA PHE A 36 4.68 -12.64 14.19
C PHE A 36 4.14 -13.84 14.98
N THR A 37 3.31 -13.58 15.99
CA THR A 37 2.63 -14.62 16.76
C THR A 37 1.79 -15.53 15.86
N ALA A 38 0.98 -14.95 14.97
CA ALA A 38 0.18 -15.72 14.02
C ALA A 38 1.03 -16.57 13.08
N LEU A 39 2.14 -16.02 12.57
CA LEU A 39 3.06 -16.75 11.68
C LEU A 39 3.75 -17.92 12.38
N LEU A 40 4.16 -17.76 13.65
CA LEU A 40 4.84 -18.79 14.43
C LEU A 40 3.88 -19.89 14.92
N GLN A 41 2.62 -19.56 15.20
CA GLN A 41 1.60 -20.54 15.58
C GLN A 41 1.20 -21.47 14.42
N LYS A 42 1.34 -21.00 13.18
CA LYS A 42 0.97 -21.72 11.95
C LYS A 42 2.20 -22.16 11.13
N PRO A 43 3.21 -22.69 11.84
CA PRO A 43 4.65 -22.72 11.49
C PRO A 43 5.03 -22.29 10.06
N HIS A 44 4.88 -21.01 9.72
CA HIS A 44 5.24 -20.50 8.40
C HIS A 44 6.77 -20.50 8.19
N GLY A 45 7.23 -21.05 7.07
CA GLY A 45 8.64 -21.03 6.66
C GLY A 45 9.08 -19.70 6.04
N ARG A 46 10.34 -19.61 5.60
CA ARG A 46 10.89 -18.43 4.89
C ARG A 46 10.34 -18.25 3.48
N ASP A 47 9.76 -19.31 2.94
CA ASP A 47 9.06 -19.38 1.65
C ASP A 47 7.63 -18.82 1.72
N THR A 48 7.13 -18.49 2.91
CA THR A 48 5.84 -17.83 3.08
C THR A 48 5.81 -16.47 2.37
N THR A 49 4.60 -16.01 2.06
CA THR A 49 4.36 -14.70 1.48
C THR A 49 3.34 -13.95 2.31
N LEU A 50 3.72 -12.79 2.83
CA LEU A 50 2.78 -11.88 3.49
C LEU A 50 2.03 -11.09 2.42
N VAL A 51 0.71 -10.94 2.61
CA VAL A 51 -0.15 -10.16 1.72
C VAL A 51 -0.79 -9.03 2.52
N ALA A 52 -0.45 -7.77 2.21
CA ALA A 52 -1.08 -6.60 2.81
C ALA A 52 -2.37 -6.27 2.06
N LEU A 53 -3.51 -6.72 2.59
CA LEU A 53 -4.83 -6.35 2.08
C LEU A 53 -5.40 -5.19 2.90
N GLY A 54 -5.26 -3.96 2.42
CA GLY A 54 -5.75 -2.77 3.13
C GLY A 54 -5.17 -1.45 2.64
N GLY A 55 -5.39 -0.38 3.40
CA GLY A 55 -4.77 0.93 3.16
C GLY A 55 -3.30 1.00 3.58
N GLY A 56 -2.73 2.22 3.58
CA GLY A 56 -1.31 2.45 3.90
C GLY A 56 -0.88 1.96 5.29
N VAL A 57 -1.78 2.01 6.29
CA VAL A 57 -1.53 1.48 7.64
C VAL A 57 -1.18 -0.01 7.62
N VAL A 58 -2.01 -0.81 6.95
CA VAL A 58 -1.80 -2.26 6.80
C VAL A 58 -0.59 -2.53 5.93
N GLY A 59 -0.44 -1.77 4.83
CA GLY A 59 0.72 -1.86 3.93
C GLY A 59 2.05 -1.73 4.65
N ASP A 60 2.23 -0.65 5.41
CA ASP A 60 3.47 -0.36 6.12
C ASP A 60 3.74 -1.38 7.25
N LEU A 61 2.73 -1.72 8.06
CA LEU A 61 2.89 -2.66 9.16
C LEU A 61 3.23 -4.06 8.63
N THR A 62 2.48 -4.56 7.64
CA THR A 62 2.72 -5.87 7.05
C THR A 62 4.04 -5.91 6.27
N GLY A 63 4.39 -4.83 5.57
CA GLY A 63 5.68 -4.71 4.89
C GLY A 63 6.86 -4.79 5.87
N PHE A 64 6.77 -4.11 7.02
CA PHE A 64 7.80 -4.17 8.04
C PHE A 64 7.83 -5.54 8.75
N ALA A 65 6.67 -6.18 8.92
CA ALA A 65 6.59 -7.56 9.38
C ALA A 65 7.30 -8.51 8.41
N ALA A 66 7.09 -8.35 7.10
CA ALA A 66 7.73 -9.18 6.08
C ALA A 66 9.25 -8.97 6.03
N ALA A 67 9.72 -7.74 6.20
CA ALA A 67 11.15 -7.42 6.28
C ALA A 67 11.81 -8.08 7.50
N SER A 68 11.09 -8.17 8.61
CA SER A 68 11.63 -8.61 9.91
C SER A 68 11.50 -10.13 10.12
N TYR A 69 10.40 -10.74 9.66
CA TYR A 69 10.11 -12.15 9.93
C TYR A 69 11.16 -13.04 9.29
N GLN A 70 11.83 -13.87 10.10
CA GLN A 70 12.99 -14.68 9.70
C GLN A 70 14.07 -13.91 8.90
N ARG A 71 14.20 -12.59 9.15
CA ARG A 71 15.10 -11.64 8.44
C ARG A 71 14.74 -11.38 6.98
N GLY A 72 13.48 -11.61 6.60
CA GLY A 72 12.97 -11.31 5.27
C GLY A 72 12.21 -12.49 4.69
N VAL A 73 10.94 -12.25 4.37
CA VAL A 73 10.09 -13.14 3.57
C VAL A 73 9.41 -12.35 2.46
N ARG A 74 8.83 -13.05 1.47
CA ARG A 74 8.21 -12.38 0.33
C ARG A 74 6.98 -11.58 0.77
N PHE A 75 6.73 -10.46 0.10
CA PHE A 75 5.62 -9.56 0.43
C PHE A 75 4.88 -9.13 -0.83
N ILE A 76 3.54 -9.08 -0.78
CA ILE A 76 2.68 -8.56 -1.85
C ILE A 76 1.77 -7.48 -1.25
N GLN A 77 1.64 -6.35 -1.94
CA GLN A 77 0.67 -5.33 -1.57
C GLN A 77 -0.63 -5.50 -2.38
N VAL A 78 -1.77 -5.35 -1.70
CA VAL A 78 -3.10 -5.25 -2.30
C VAL A 78 -3.76 -3.98 -1.73
N PRO A 79 -3.32 -2.79 -2.18
CA PRO A 79 -3.73 -1.52 -1.61
C PRO A 79 -5.20 -1.20 -1.91
N THR A 80 -5.97 -0.87 -0.88
CA THR A 80 -7.43 -0.66 -0.99
C THR A 80 -7.90 0.79 -0.83
N THR A 81 -6.98 1.74 -0.66
CA THR A 81 -7.30 3.17 -0.68
C THR A 81 -6.59 3.83 -1.86
N LEU A 82 -7.16 4.90 -2.42
CA LEU A 82 -6.49 5.62 -3.50
C LEU A 82 -5.11 6.12 -3.06
N LEU A 83 -5.01 6.64 -1.84
CA LEU A 83 -3.75 7.09 -1.24
C LEU A 83 -2.67 5.98 -1.27
N SER A 84 -2.99 4.77 -0.82
CA SER A 84 -2.00 3.68 -0.83
C SER A 84 -1.72 3.13 -2.23
N GLN A 85 -2.65 3.28 -3.17
CA GLN A 85 -2.46 2.89 -4.57
C GLN A 85 -1.49 3.81 -5.31
N VAL A 86 -1.50 5.12 -5.02
CA VAL A 86 -0.67 6.12 -5.70
C VAL A 86 0.60 6.53 -4.95
N ASP A 87 0.69 6.18 -3.67
CA ASP A 87 1.82 6.56 -2.81
C ASP A 87 2.49 5.34 -2.18
N SER A 88 1.84 4.64 -1.25
CA SER A 88 2.45 3.53 -0.50
C SER A 88 2.90 2.33 -1.35
N SER A 89 2.38 2.22 -2.58
CA SER A 89 2.71 1.18 -3.56
C SER A 89 4.12 1.27 -4.14
N VAL A 90 4.78 2.43 -4.05
CA VAL A 90 6.11 2.68 -4.62
C VAL A 90 7.04 3.30 -3.56
N GLY A 91 8.30 2.87 -3.51
CA GLY A 91 9.33 3.41 -2.60
C GLY A 91 9.83 2.45 -1.53
N GLY A 92 9.18 1.31 -1.31
CA GLY A 92 9.64 0.26 -0.40
C GLY A 92 9.69 0.66 1.08
N LYS A 93 9.20 1.84 1.45
CA LYS A 93 9.16 2.28 2.85
C LYS A 93 8.12 1.49 3.61
N THR A 94 8.54 0.93 4.73
CA THR A 94 7.66 0.20 5.65
C THR A 94 7.99 0.65 7.06
N ALA A 95 6.98 0.88 7.90
CA ALA A 95 7.21 1.41 9.23
C ALA A 95 6.06 1.15 10.20
N VAL A 96 6.38 1.30 11.48
CA VAL A 96 5.43 1.47 12.57
C VAL A 96 5.76 2.75 13.35
N ASN A 97 4.77 3.24 14.09
CA ASN A 97 4.88 4.43 14.92
C ASN A 97 5.47 4.08 16.29
N HIS A 98 6.17 5.05 16.85
CA HIS A 98 6.55 5.12 18.27
C HIS A 98 5.76 6.26 18.93
N PRO A 99 5.44 6.23 20.24
CA PRO A 99 4.76 7.34 20.91
C PRO A 99 5.43 8.72 20.75
N LEU A 100 6.73 8.73 20.49
CA LEU A 100 7.53 9.94 20.29
C LEU A 100 7.72 10.34 18.81
N GLY A 101 7.22 9.55 17.85
CA GLY A 101 7.42 9.87 16.43
C GLY A 101 6.76 8.88 15.48
N LYS A 102 6.17 9.43 14.41
CA LYS A 102 5.55 8.65 13.34
C LYS A 102 6.60 8.05 12.40
N ASN A 103 6.36 6.83 11.96
CA ASN A 103 7.20 6.10 11.00
C ASN A 103 8.70 6.01 11.37
N MET A 104 9.05 6.12 12.66
CA MET A 104 10.44 6.15 13.10
C MET A 104 11.11 4.77 13.17
N ILE A 105 10.32 3.69 13.14
CA ILE A 105 10.81 2.32 13.28
C ILE A 105 10.34 1.55 12.05
N GLY A 106 11.27 1.13 11.20
CA GLY A 106 10.90 0.57 9.91
C GLY A 106 12.07 0.00 9.13
N ALA A 107 11.80 -0.35 7.87
CA ALA A 107 12.77 -0.85 6.91
C ALA A 107 12.43 -0.40 5.49
N PHE A 108 13.45 -0.29 4.65
CA PHE A 108 13.28 -0.26 3.19
C PHE A 108 13.17 -1.72 2.70
N TYR A 109 11.99 -2.11 2.23
CA TYR A 109 11.65 -3.47 1.82
C TYR A 109 10.63 -3.47 0.68
N GLN A 110 11.06 -3.86 -0.51
CA GLN A 110 10.23 -3.79 -1.72
C GLN A 110 9.24 -4.97 -1.78
N PRO A 111 8.00 -4.73 -2.24
CA PRO A 111 7.07 -5.83 -2.53
C PRO A 111 7.51 -6.60 -3.78
N ALA A 112 7.18 -7.89 -3.85
CA ALA A 112 7.32 -8.69 -5.05
C ALA A 112 6.33 -8.30 -6.14
N SER A 113 5.14 -7.81 -5.75
CA SER A 113 4.13 -7.27 -6.65
C SER A 113 3.15 -6.37 -5.90
N VAL A 114 2.51 -5.47 -6.63
CA VAL A 114 1.37 -4.66 -6.17
C VAL A 114 0.16 -5.00 -7.03
N VAL A 115 -0.96 -5.38 -6.41
CA VAL A 115 -2.21 -5.74 -7.11
C VAL A 115 -3.27 -4.68 -6.80
N VAL A 116 -3.59 -3.87 -7.80
CA VAL A 116 -4.60 -2.80 -7.68
C VAL A 116 -5.89 -3.24 -8.38
N ASP A 117 -6.95 -3.43 -7.60
CA ASP A 117 -8.31 -3.65 -8.11
C ASP A 117 -9.14 -2.39 -7.86
N LEU A 118 -9.60 -1.74 -8.94
CA LEU A 118 -10.35 -0.49 -8.87
C LEU A 118 -11.70 -0.65 -8.17
N ASP A 119 -12.27 -1.86 -8.15
CA ASP A 119 -13.57 -2.11 -7.53
C ASP A 119 -13.54 -1.89 -6.02
N CYS A 120 -12.38 -1.97 -5.36
CA CYS A 120 -12.29 -1.71 -3.92
C CYS A 120 -12.57 -0.24 -3.57
N LEU A 121 -12.34 0.69 -4.52
CA LEU A 121 -12.58 2.12 -4.32
C LEU A 121 -14.08 2.43 -4.22
N LYS A 122 -14.95 1.58 -4.76
CA LYS A 122 -16.42 1.74 -4.68
C LYS A 122 -16.94 1.69 -3.25
N THR A 123 -16.19 1.07 -2.34
CA THR A 123 -16.53 1.00 -0.90
C THR A 123 -15.74 1.99 -0.04
N LEU A 124 -14.82 2.76 -0.64
CA LEU A 124 -13.99 3.71 0.08
C LEU A 124 -14.84 4.94 0.47
N PRO A 125 -14.74 5.45 1.73
CA PRO A 125 -15.44 6.66 2.10
C PRO A 125 -15.05 7.84 1.19
N PRO A 126 -15.99 8.70 0.77
CA PRO A 126 -15.69 9.81 -0.14
C PRO A 126 -14.57 10.74 0.34
N ARG A 127 -14.46 10.93 1.66
CA ARG A 127 -13.39 11.74 2.26
C ARG A 127 -12.00 11.11 2.10
N GLU A 128 -11.91 9.78 2.15
CA GLU A 128 -10.65 9.06 1.92
C GLU A 128 -10.27 9.04 0.44
N LEU A 129 -11.25 8.99 -0.47
CA LEU A 129 -11.01 9.21 -1.90
C LEU A 129 -10.43 10.60 -2.17
N ALA A 130 -11.05 11.64 -1.61
CA ALA A 130 -10.58 13.01 -1.73
C ALA A 130 -9.17 13.21 -1.14
N SER A 131 -8.88 12.55 -0.01
CA SER A 131 -7.53 12.51 0.57
C SER A 131 -6.50 11.92 -0.40
N GLY A 132 -6.83 10.80 -1.06
CA GLY A 132 -5.96 10.23 -2.10
C GLY A 132 -5.79 11.13 -3.33
N LEU A 133 -6.84 11.83 -3.75
CA LEU A 133 -6.78 12.77 -4.88
C LEU A 133 -5.86 13.98 -4.58
N ALA A 134 -5.70 14.37 -3.32
CA ALA A 134 -4.74 15.43 -2.96
C ALA A 134 -3.30 15.02 -3.32
N GLU A 135 -2.91 13.77 -3.06
CA GLU A 135 -1.60 13.25 -3.47
C GLU A 135 -1.48 13.09 -4.99
N VAL A 136 -2.56 12.72 -5.68
CA VAL A 136 -2.60 12.70 -7.15
C VAL A 136 -2.30 14.08 -7.72
N ILE A 137 -2.99 15.11 -7.22
CA ILE A 137 -2.81 16.50 -7.67
C ILE A 137 -1.40 16.99 -7.35
N LYS A 138 -0.85 16.61 -6.18
CA LYS A 138 0.54 16.92 -5.81
C LYS A 138 1.50 16.52 -6.94
N TYR A 139 1.43 15.29 -7.45
CA TYR A 139 2.32 14.84 -8.54
C TYR A 139 2.22 15.70 -9.79
N GLY A 140 1.02 16.14 -10.17
CA GLY A 140 0.85 17.07 -11.29
C GLY A 140 1.56 18.42 -11.04
N ILE A 141 1.45 18.95 -9.82
CA ILE A 141 2.06 20.23 -9.44
C ILE A 141 3.60 20.14 -9.42
N ILE A 142 4.15 19.09 -8.80
CA ILE A 142 5.59 19.02 -8.52
C ILE A 142 6.42 18.32 -9.59
N LEU A 143 5.82 17.48 -10.44
CA LEU A 143 6.57 16.65 -11.40
C LEU A 143 6.07 16.73 -12.84
N ASP A 144 4.76 16.90 -13.07
CA ASP A 144 4.20 16.77 -14.42
C ASP A 144 3.00 17.70 -14.68
N GLY A 145 3.30 18.87 -15.27
CA GLY A 145 2.27 19.84 -15.64
C GLY A 145 1.29 19.35 -16.72
N ALA A 146 1.69 18.41 -17.59
CA ALA A 146 0.77 17.82 -18.56
C ALA A 146 -0.23 16.89 -17.86
N PHE A 147 0.22 16.13 -16.87
CA PHE A 147 -0.67 15.36 -16.00
C PHE A 147 -1.59 16.27 -15.18
N PHE A 148 -1.09 17.42 -14.69
CA PHE A 148 -1.93 18.41 -14.01
C PHE A 148 -3.08 18.91 -14.89
N ASN A 149 -2.78 19.31 -16.14
CA ASN A 149 -3.82 19.72 -17.10
C ASN A 149 -4.82 18.58 -17.38
N TRP A 150 -4.33 17.35 -17.52
CA TRP A 150 -5.21 16.18 -17.69
C TRP A 150 -6.14 15.98 -16.48
N LEU A 151 -5.66 16.23 -15.26
CA LEU A 151 -6.50 16.16 -14.05
C LEU A 151 -7.61 17.21 -14.07
N GLU A 152 -7.34 18.44 -14.53
CA GLU A 152 -8.36 19.49 -14.66
C GLU A 152 -9.50 19.06 -15.59
N GLU A 153 -9.18 18.37 -16.70
CA GLU A 153 -10.16 17.88 -17.67
C GLU A 153 -10.91 16.62 -17.21
N ASN A 154 -10.35 15.84 -16.28
CA ASN A 154 -10.86 14.50 -15.92
C ASN A 154 -11.30 14.35 -14.45
N LEU A 155 -11.25 15.41 -13.64
CA LEU A 155 -11.56 15.35 -12.21
C LEU A 155 -12.96 14.78 -11.94
N ASP A 156 -13.97 15.19 -12.72
CA ASP A 156 -15.33 14.68 -12.60
C ASP A 156 -15.43 13.16 -12.88
N ALA A 157 -14.62 12.65 -13.82
CA ALA A 157 -14.56 11.23 -14.11
C ALA A 157 -13.92 10.46 -12.94
N LEU A 158 -12.85 11.00 -12.35
CA LEU A 158 -12.21 10.43 -11.17
C LEU A 158 -13.14 10.39 -9.95
N LEU A 159 -13.89 11.48 -9.70
CA LEU A 159 -14.87 11.55 -8.62
C LEU A 159 -16.03 10.57 -8.80
N ARG A 160 -16.36 10.21 -10.04
CA ARG A 160 -17.34 9.17 -10.38
C ARG A 160 -16.75 7.75 -10.43
N LEU A 161 -15.48 7.58 -10.08
CA LEU A 161 -14.75 6.32 -10.15
C LEU A 161 -14.81 5.68 -11.56
N ASP A 162 -14.69 6.50 -12.61
CA ASP A 162 -14.58 6.02 -13.98
C ASP A 162 -13.34 5.12 -14.12
N GLY A 163 -13.54 3.87 -14.56
CA GLY A 163 -12.50 2.84 -14.58
C GLY A 163 -11.29 3.24 -15.43
N PRO A 164 -11.45 3.61 -16.72
CA PRO A 164 -10.36 4.07 -17.56
C PRO A 164 -9.61 5.28 -16.99
N ALA A 165 -10.32 6.33 -16.53
CA ALA A 165 -9.68 7.50 -15.95
C ALA A 165 -8.90 7.17 -14.67
N MET A 166 -9.48 6.35 -13.78
CA MET A 166 -8.85 5.94 -12.53
C MET A 166 -7.61 5.07 -12.78
N ALA A 167 -7.68 4.13 -13.74
CA ALA A 167 -6.54 3.30 -14.13
C ALA A 167 -5.37 4.14 -14.64
N TYR A 168 -5.64 5.12 -15.52
CA TYR A 168 -4.63 6.03 -16.03
C TYR A 168 -4.03 6.89 -14.89
N CYS A 169 -4.89 7.47 -14.05
CA CYS A 169 -4.49 8.29 -12.91
C CYS A 169 -3.52 7.55 -11.99
N ILE A 170 -3.90 6.35 -11.54
CA ILE A 170 -3.06 5.54 -10.64
C ILE A 170 -1.75 5.16 -11.32
N ARG A 171 -1.81 4.70 -12.58
CA ARG A 171 -0.62 4.35 -13.36
C ARG A 171 0.36 5.52 -13.42
N ARG A 172 -0.12 6.72 -13.79
CA ARG A 172 0.75 7.88 -13.97
C ARG A 172 1.38 8.33 -12.65
N CYS A 173 0.63 8.29 -11.55
CA CYS A 173 1.19 8.57 -10.22
C CYS A 173 2.30 7.57 -9.84
N CYS A 174 2.09 6.27 -10.09
CA CYS A 174 3.10 5.25 -9.82
C CYS A 174 4.36 5.44 -10.68
N GLU A 175 4.20 5.78 -11.97
CA GLU A 175 5.33 6.11 -12.86
C GLU A 175 6.14 7.30 -12.31
N LEU A 176 5.46 8.41 -12.01
CA LEU A 176 6.10 9.62 -11.48
C LEU A 176 6.81 9.37 -10.14
N LYS A 177 6.18 8.64 -9.22
CA LYS A 177 6.82 8.28 -7.95
C LYS A 177 8.01 7.34 -8.16
N ALA A 178 7.91 6.37 -9.08
CA ALA A 178 9.01 5.46 -9.38
C ALA A 178 10.21 6.19 -9.97
N GLU A 179 10.00 7.21 -10.81
CA GLU A 179 11.07 8.07 -11.35
C GLU A 179 11.82 8.80 -10.23
N VAL A 180 11.09 9.40 -9.27
CA VAL A 180 11.69 10.07 -8.10
C VAL A 180 12.43 9.08 -7.21
N VAL A 181 11.83 7.94 -6.88
CA VAL A 181 12.45 6.90 -6.05
C VAL A 181 13.69 6.30 -6.73
N ALA A 182 13.67 6.12 -8.05
CA ALA A 182 14.83 5.63 -8.80
C ALA A 182 15.98 6.64 -8.81
N ALA A 183 15.65 7.94 -8.79
CA ALA A 183 16.64 9.01 -8.68
C ALA A 183 17.18 9.18 -7.25
N ASP A 184 16.36 8.90 -6.23
CA ASP A 184 16.70 9.12 -4.82
C ASP A 184 16.07 8.09 -3.87
N GLU A 185 16.51 6.83 -3.97
CA GLU A 185 15.91 5.70 -3.23
C GLU A 185 15.96 5.88 -1.69
N ARG A 186 16.92 6.66 -1.18
CA ARG A 186 17.16 6.87 0.25
C ARG A 186 16.82 8.27 0.75
N GLU A 187 16.12 9.07 -0.05
CA GLU A 187 15.67 10.42 0.29
C GLU A 187 16.78 11.34 0.81
N THR A 188 17.76 11.56 -0.07
CA THR A 188 18.85 12.51 0.12
C THR A 188 18.48 13.95 -0.24
N GLY A 189 17.30 14.20 -0.81
CA GLY A 189 16.66 15.52 -0.87
C GLY A 189 16.06 15.95 -2.21
N LEU A 190 15.72 15.00 -3.09
CA LEU A 190 15.05 15.26 -4.38
C LEU A 190 13.52 15.43 -4.26
#